data_AF-A0A0E3S9Z9-F1
#
_entry.id   AF-A0A0E3S9Z9-F1
#
_cell.length_a   1.000
_cell.length_b   1.000
_cell.length_c   1.000
_cell.angle_alpha   90.00
_cell.angle_beta   90.00
_cell.angle_gamma   90.00
#
_symmetry.space_group_name_H-M   'P 1'
#
loop_
_entity.id
_entity.type
_entity.pdbx_description
1 polymer ?
#
loop_
_entity_poly.entity_id
_entity_poly.type
_entity_poly.pdbx_seq_one_letter_code
_entity_poly.pdbx_strand_id
1 'polypeptide(L)'
;MALEIENIVNKYESVLKKYRGLYVFADLLATFLVLYALFVLLNMRDIFLMFTTFEPYTGAKYGILGFEIVFETLGLIILDFVLSLILTAIRYYRSEKKDAISLIEEKYPVLKERMRTAYDNRDTDNIIVRDLIGGVIIDSKPVKSSAFLNRKKLKKDVLVTFFAVAVLAYVALTGYQTTLSPTDFSEVIESIPFPGSGSDLVSVEENGGTSADPGNEELFGEPAVIVVEGRDIDLKIPPGVGQGFTSQEEGEQNNGSFVQSDIYNPEAIASQTYYENLPEGYRSVIRSYFEQLAEE
;
A
#
# COMPACT_ATOMS: atom_id res chain seq x y z
N MET A 1 -31.70 16.32 -38.49
CA MET A 1 -32.02 17.05 -37.25
C MET A 1 -31.82 16.21 -35.99
N ALA A 2 -32.64 15.19 -35.67
CA ALA A 2 -32.39 14.33 -34.48
C ALA A 2 -30.98 13.69 -34.48
N LEU A 3 -30.57 13.15 -35.63
CA LEU A 3 -29.25 12.56 -35.83
C LEU A 3 -28.10 13.60 -35.76
N GLU A 4 -28.40 14.88 -35.99
CA GLU A 4 -27.37 15.95 -35.96
C GLU A 4 -27.07 16.39 -34.53
N ILE A 5 -28.08 16.48 -33.67
CA ILE A 5 -27.85 16.86 -32.27
C ILE A 5 -27.11 15.76 -31.50
N GLU A 6 -27.44 14.50 -31.77
CA GLU A 6 -26.73 13.35 -31.21
C GLU A 6 -25.26 13.33 -31.65
N ASN A 7 -24.99 13.56 -32.95
CA ASN A 7 -23.62 13.66 -33.46
C ASN A 7 -22.81 14.79 -32.80
N ILE A 8 -23.45 15.93 -32.52
CA ILE A 8 -22.80 17.06 -31.83
C ILE A 8 -22.48 16.68 -30.38
N VAL A 9 -23.41 16.09 -29.65
CA VAL A 9 -23.20 15.66 -28.25
C VAL A 9 -22.12 14.58 -28.18
N ASN A 10 -22.21 13.54 -29.01
CA ASN A 10 -21.21 12.46 -29.09
C ASN A 10 -19.81 13.00 -29.42
N LYS A 11 -19.73 14.01 -30.30
CA LYS A 11 -18.46 14.70 -30.59
C LYS A 11 -17.90 15.39 -29.36
N TYR A 12 -18.73 16.11 -28.60
CA TYR A 12 -18.28 16.78 -27.38
C TYR A 12 -17.91 15.79 -26.27
N GLU A 13 -18.65 14.70 -26.10
CA GLU A 13 -18.31 13.63 -25.17
C GLU A 13 -16.98 12.94 -25.52
N SER A 14 -16.75 12.66 -26.80
CA SER A 14 -15.50 12.08 -27.28
C SER A 14 -14.31 13.01 -27.00
N VAL A 15 -14.47 14.30 -27.27
CA VAL A 15 -13.47 15.34 -26.95
C VAL A 15 -13.22 15.42 -25.45
N LEU A 16 -14.28 15.41 -24.64
CA LEU A 16 -14.17 15.43 -23.18
C LEU A 16 -13.46 14.19 -22.64
N LYS A 17 -13.76 12.99 -23.16
CA LYS A 17 -13.10 11.74 -22.78
C LYS A 17 -11.61 11.78 -23.09
N LYS A 18 -11.22 12.32 -24.26
CA LYS A 18 -9.80 12.54 -24.61
C LYS A 18 -9.11 13.48 -23.61
N TYR A 19 -9.73 14.61 -23.27
CA TYR A 19 -9.15 15.53 -22.29
C TYR A 19 -9.08 14.93 -20.88
N ARG A 20 -10.09 14.16 -20.47
CA ARG A 20 -10.05 13.41 -19.20
C ARG A 20 -8.87 12.44 -19.16
N GLY A 21 -8.66 11.65 -20.22
CA GLY A 21 -7.50 10.77 -20.34
C GLY A 21 -6.19 11.53 -20.25
N LEU A 22 -6.08 12.68 -20.93
CA LEU A 22 -4.91 13.55 -20.86
C LEU A 22 -4.66 14.05 -19.43
N TYR A 23 -5.69 14.48 -18.69
CA TYR A 23 -5.50 14.89 -17.29
C TYR A 23 -5.07 13.72 -16.40
N VAL A 24 -5.62 12.52 -16.60
CA VAL A 24 -5.22 11.34 -15.80
C VAL A 24 -3.76 11.00 -16.07
N PHE A 25 -3.34 11.05 -17.34
CA PHE A 25 -1.95 10.81 -17.72
C PHE A 25 -1.00 11.89 -17.15
N ALA A 26 -1.38 13.16 -17.25
CA ALA A 26 -0.59 14.26 -16.70
C ALA A 26 -0.47 14.17 -15.17
N ASP A 27 -1.56 13.81 -14.49
CA ASP A 27 -1.57 13.61 -13.04
C ASP A 27 -0.69 12.44 -12.64
N LEU A 28 -0.78 11.30 -13.35
CA LEU A 28 0.08 10.12 -13.14
C LEU A 28 1.56 10.46 -13.30
N LEU A 29 1.91 11.18 -14.36
CA LEU A 29 3.27 11.58 -14.64
C LEU A 29 3.79 12.52 -13.55
N ALA A 30 2.96 13.47 -13.10
CA ALA A 30 3.32 14.37 -11.99
C ALA A 30 3.50 13.60 -10.67
N THR A 31 2.59 12.69 -10.31
CA THR A 31 2.70 11.90 -9.08
C THR A 31 3.91 10.96 -9.11
N PHE A 32 4.17 10.33 -10.25
CA PHE A 32 5.35 9.48 -10.46
C PHE A 32 6.64 10.28 -10.23
N LEU A 33 6.80 11.42 -10.91
CA LEU A 33 8.04 12.20 -10.76
C LEU A 33 8.23 12.77 -9.34
N VAL A 34 7.14 13.18 -8.68
CA VAL A 34 7.22 13.67 -7.30
C VAL A 34 7.58 12.55 -6.34
N LEU A 35 6.95 11.38 -6.48
CA LEU A 35 7.22 10.21 -5.63
C LEU A 35 8.63 9.70 -5.86
N TYR A 36 9.08 9.63 -7.12
CA TYR A 36 10.44 9.25 -7.46
C TYR A 36 11.47 10.24 -6.88
N ALA A 37 11.20 11.55 -6.99
CA ALA A 37 12.06 12.57 -6.39
C ALA A 37 12.16 12.41 -4.87
N LEU A 38 11.03 12.14 -4.21
CA LEU A 38 11.00 11.85 -2.77
C LEU A 38 11.82 10.60 -2.43
N PHE A 39 11.67 9.52 -3.21
CA PHE A 39 12.38 8.27 -2.99
C PHE A 39 13.89 8.40 -3.17
N VAL A 40 14.33 9.16 -4.17
CA VAL A 40 15.75 9.43 -4.37
C VAL A 40 16.30 10.30 -3.25
N LEU A 41 15.55 11.29 -2.77
CA LEU A 41 15.97 12.15 -1.65
C LEU A 41 16.11 11.37 -0.34
N LEU A 42 15.19 10.46 -0.05
CA LEU A 42 15.13 9.65 1.19
C LEU A 42 15.91 8.32 1.10
N ASN A 43 16.80 8.15 0.11
CA ASN A 43 17.58 6.92 -0.06
C ASN A 43 16.75 5.62 -0.01
N MET A 44 15.56 5.63 -0.60
CA MET A 44 14.66 4.48 -0.60
C MET A 44 15.19 3.25 -1.38
N ARG A 45 16.43 3.30 -1.89
CA ARG A 45 17.13 2.15 -2.45
C ARG A 45 17.44 1.11 -1.38
N ASP A 46 17.67 1.55 -0.15
CA ASP A 46 18.08 0.68 0.95
C ASP A 46 16.93 -0.21 1.46
N ILE A 47 15.69 0.06 1.03
CA ILE A 47 14.53 -0.83 1.30
C ILE A 47 14.78 -2.24 0.80
N PHE A 48 15.47 -2.40 -0.33
CA PHE A 48 15.78 -3.72 -0.87
C PHE A 48 16.79 -4.48 0.00
N LEU A 49 17.54 -3.79 0.86
CA LEU A 49 18.43 -4.42 1.85
C LEU A 49 17.66 -4.87 3.11
N MET A 50 16.50 -4.28 3.39
CA MET A 50 15.69 -4.60 4.58
C MET A 50 15.00 -5.98 4.48
N PHE A 51 14.82 -6.51 3.26
CA PHE A 51 14.16 -7.80 3.05
C PHE A 51 15.16 -8.85 2.55
N THR A 52 15.34 -9.92 3.32
CA THR A 52 16.23 -11.05 3.01
C THR A 52 15.96 -11.69 1.64
N THR A 53 14.71 -11.65 1.16
CA THR A 53 14.33 -12.13 -0.17
C THR A 53 15.08 -11.44 -1.33
N PHE A 54 15.49 -10.18 -1.14
CA PHE A 54 16.15 -9.40 -2.19
C PHE A 54 17.68 -9.38 -2.08
N GLU A 55 18.25 -9.87 -0.98
CA GLU A 55 19.70 -9.92 -0.73
C GLU A 55 20.50 -10.52 -1.92
N PRO A 56 20.08 -11.64 -2.55
CA PRO A 56 20.82 -12.22 -3.69
C PRO A 56 20.85 -11.34 -4.95
N TYR A 57 19.96 -10.35 -5.02
CA TYR A 57 19.79 -9.46 -6.17
C TYR A 57 20.37 -8.06 -5.92
N THR A 58 20.67 -7.72 -4.67
CA THR A 58 21.28 -6.43 -4.31
C THR A 58 22.66 -6.29 -4.96
N GLY A 59 22.94 -5.12 -5.54
CA GLY A 59 24.14 -4.86 -6.32
C GLY A 59 24.19 -5.53 -7.71
N ALA A 60 23.21 -6.36 -8.07
CA ALA A 60 23.17 -6.98 -9.39
C ALA A 60 22.96 -5.90 -10.47
N LYS A 61 23.78 -5.96 -11.53
CA LYS A 61 23.71 -5.04 -12.65
C LYS A 61 23.05 -5.71 -13.84
N TYR A 62 22.01 -5.09 -14.37
CA TYR A 62 21.33 -5.51 -15.58
C TYR A 62 21.72 -4.60 -16.73
N GLY A 63 22.27 -5.19 -17.79
CA GLY A 63 22.54 -4.48 -19.04
C GLY A 63 21.27 -4.36 -19.87
N ILE A 64 20.66 -3.18 -19.90
CA ILE A 64 19.51 -2.88 -20.77
C ILE A 64 19.96 -1.85 -21.81
N LEU A 65 19.88 -2.19 -23.10
CA LEU A 65 20.25 -1.30 -24.21
C LEU A 65 21.68 -0.69 -24.09
N GLY A 66 22.63 -1.41 -23.48
CA GLY A 66 24.01 -0.94 -23.31
C GLY A 66 24.24 -0.04 -22.08
N PHE A 67 23.22 0.18 -21.25
CA PHE A 67 23.35 0.82 -19.95
C PHE A 67 23.33 -0.23 -18.84
N GLU A 68 24.26 -0.14 -17.89
CA GLU A 68 24.24 -0.94 -16.66
C GLU A 68 23.33 -0.25 -15.65
N ILE A 69 22.22 -0.91 -15.31
CA ILE A 69 21.27 -0.44 -14.31
C ILE A 69 21.31 -1.40 -13.12
N VAL A 70 21.44 -0.84 -11.92
CA VAL A 70 21.52 -1.58 -10.66
C VAL A 70 20.12 -2.05 -10.25
N PHE A 71 19.97 -3.27 -9.72
CA PHE A 71 18.70 -3.88 -9.34
C PHE A 71 17.81 -2.94 -8.52
N GLU A 72 18.38 -2.31 -7.50
CA GLU A 72 17.72 -1.42 -6.56
C GLU A 72 17.11 -0.21 -7.28
N THR A 73 17.80 0.32 -8.29
CA THR A 73 17.25 1.42 -9.10
C THR A 73 16.08 0.98 -9.96
N LEU A 74 16.15 -0.21 -10.54
CA LEU A 74 15.08 -0.76 -11.36
C LEU A 74 13.86 -1.11 -10.49
N GLY A 75 14.09 -1.77 -9.35
CA GLY A 75 13.07 -2.09 -8.37
C GLY A 75 12.37 -0.84 -7.85
N LEU A 76 13.13 0.22 -7.53
CA LEU A 76 12.58 1.48 -7.06
C LEU A 76 11.70 2.15 -8.13
N ILE A 77 12.12 2.16 -9.41
CA ILE A 77 11.30 2.69 -10.51
C ILE A 77 9.99 1.91 -10.65
N ILE A 78 10.03 0.58 -10.55
CA ILE A 78 8.84 -0.27 -10.65
C ILE A 78 7.90 -0.01 -9.47
N LEU A 79 8.44 0.02 -8.24
CA LEU A 79 7.68 0.29 -7.02
C LEU A 79 7.02 1.66 -7.07
N ASP A 80 7.77 2.68 -7.47
CA ASP A 80 7.30 4.06 -7.65
C ASP A 80 6.17 4.14 -8.68
N PHE A 81 6.32 3.43 -9.81
CA PHE A 81 5.29 3.37 -10.83
C PHE A 81 4.00 2.72 -10.33
N VAL A 82 4.09 1.60 -9.61
CA VAL A 82 2.93 0.91 -9.04
C VAL A 82 2.22 1.79 -8.01
N LEU A 83 2.96 2.42 -7.09
CA LEU A 83 2.40 3.33 -6.10
C LEU A 83 1.75 4.57 -6.74
N SER A 84 2.39 5.15 -7.76
CA SER A 84 1.84 6.27 -8.52
C SER A 84 0.53 5.87 -9.23
N LEU A 85 0.46 4.66 -9.78
CA LEU A 85 -0.76 4.13 -10.39
C LEU A 85 -1.89 4.01 -9.36
N ILE A 86 -1.60 3.46 -8.17
CA ILE A 86 -2.59 3.32 -7.08
C ILE A 86 -3.09 4.71 -6.65
N LEU A 87 -2.19 5.66 -6.38
CA LEU A 87 -2.56 7.02 -5.97
C LEU A 87 -3.40 7.73 -7.04
N THR A 88 -3.00 7.59 -8.31
CA THR A 88 -3.75 8.16 -9.44
C THR A 88 -5.12 7.51 -9.57
N ALA A 89 -5.23 6.19 -9.41
CA ALA A 89 -6.49 5.45 -9.48
C ALA A 89 -7.44 5.89 -8.37
N ILE A 90 -6.95 6.04 -7.13
CA ILE A 90 -7.74 6.56 -6.01
C ILE A 90 -8.24 7.97 -6.32
N ARG A 91 -7.37 8.86 -6.80
CA ARG A 91 -7.74 10.24 -7.14
C ARG A 91 -8.72 10.31 -8.31
N TYR A 92 -8.59 9.42 -9.30
CA TYR A 92 -9.53 9.31 -10.40
C TYR A 92 -10.90 8.83 -9.94
N TYR A 93 -10.96 7.83 -9.06
CA TYR A 93 -12.23 7.31 -8.52
C TYR A 93 -12.98 8.36 -7.69
N ARG A 94 -12.24 9.18 -6.93
CA ARG A 94 -12.81 10.28 -6.13
C ARG A 94 -13.20 11.51 -6.95
N SER A 95 -12.84 11.58 -8.23
CA SER A 95 -13.17 12.73 -9.08
C SER A 95 -14.60 12.65 -9.59
N GLU A 96 -15.39 13.70 -9.35
CA GLU A 96 -16.72 13.83 -9.94
C GLU A 96 -16.64 13.88 -11.48
N LYS A 97 -17.52 13.12 -12.14
CA LYS A 97 -17.62 13.04 -13.59
C LYS A 97 -18.76 13.95 -14.06
N LYS A 98 -18.45 15.19 -14.44
CA LYS A 98 -19.43 16.12 -15.04
C LYS A 98 -19.68 15.80 -16.52
N ASP A 99 -20.93 15.58 -16.92
CA ASP A 99 -21.29 15.29 -18.31
C ASP A 99 -20.95 16.43 -19.28
N ALA A 100 -20.79 16.10 -20.57
CA ALA A 100 -20.43 17.07 -21.60
C ALA A 100 -21.49 18.17 -21.73
N ILE A 101 -22.77 17.82 -21.65
CA ILE A 101 -23.89 18.78 -21.67
C ILE A 101 -23.78 19.74 -20.48
N SER A 102 -23.61 19.21 -19.27
CA SER A 102 -23.47 20.03 -18.05
C SER A 102 -22.29 21.01 -18.14
N LEU A 103 -21.15 20.57 -18.68
CA LEU A 103 -19.97 21.44 -18.87
C LEU A 103 -20.19 22.53 -19.93
N ILE A 104 -20.97 22.27 -20.97
CA ILE A 104 -21.31 23.26 -22.00
C ILE A 104 -22.28 24.29 -21.42
N GLU A 105 -23.31 23.85 -20.72
CA GLU A 105 -24.31 24.72 -20.09
C GLU A 105 -23.68 25.64 -19.03
N GLU A 106 -22.71 25.15 -18.26
CA GLU A 106 -21.94 25.96 -17.29
C GLU A 106 -21.18 27.11 -17.97
N LYS A 107 -20.70 26.90 -19.20
CA LYS A 107 -19.81 27.84 -19.89
C LYS A 107 -20.52 28.72 -20.93
N TYR A 108 -21.63 28.26 -21.46
CA TYR A 108 -22.44 28.94 -22.47
C TYR A 108 -23.88 29.06 -21.97
N PRO A 109 -24.25 30.17 -21.31
CA PRO A 109 -25.56 30.32 -20.69
C PRO A 109 -26.72 30.29 -21.69
N VAL A 110 -26.46 30.63 -22.96
CA VAL A 110 -27.44 30.58 -24.07
C VAL A 110 -27.94 29.15 -24.34
N LEU A 111 -27.12 28.15 -24.04
CA LEU A 111 -27.43 26.73 -24.21
C LEU A 111 -27.99 26.08 -22.94
N LYS A 112 -27.99 26.79 -21.81
CA LYS A 112 -28.47 26.29 -20.52
C LYS A 112 -29.92 25.84 -20.65
N GLU A 113 -30.21 24.63 -20.18
CA GLU A 113 -31.51 23.94 -20.27
C GLU A 113 -31.91 23.58 -21.71
N ARG A 114 -31.73 24.47 -22.69
CA ARG A 114 -32.06 24.23 -24.10
C ARG A 114 -31.33 23.02 -24.68
N MET A 115 -30.04 22.86 -24.37
CA MET A 115 -29.24 21.75 -24.89
C MET A 115 -29.69 20.40 -24.31
N ARG A 116 -29.92 20.35 -22.99
CA ARG A 116 -30.48 19.18 -22.33
C ARG A 116 -31.88 18.85 -22.83
N THR A 117 -32.78 19.82 -22.89
CA THR A 117 -34.16 19.62 -23.39
C THR A 117 -34.18 19.14 -24.83
N ALA A 118 -33.31 19.68 -25.70
CA ALA A 118 -33.21 19.24 -27.09
C ALA A 118 -32.65 17.82 -27.22
N TYR A 119 -31.75 17.41 -26.33
CA TYR A 119 -31.20 16.04 -26.29
C TYR A 119 -32.20 15.03 -25.73
N ASP A 120 -32.95 15.40 -24.70
CA ASP A 120 -33.96 14.54 -24.07
C ASP A 120 -35.16 14.30 -25.01
N ASN A 121 -35.52 15.28 -25.84
CA ASN A 121 -36.63 15.19 -26.80
C ASN A 121 -36.18 14.85 -28.22
N ARG A 122 -34.96 14.32 -28.41
CA ARG A 122 -34.37 14.07 -29.75
C ARG A 122 -35.21 13.14 -30.64
N ASP A 123 -35.93 12.20 -30.04
CA ASP A 123 -36.76 11.21 -30.75
C ASP A 123 -38.19 11.71 -31.04
N THR A 124 -38.53 12.92 -30.56
CA THR A 124 -39.86 13.51 -30.73
C THR A 124 -39.89 14.42 -31.96
N ASP A 125 -40.71 14.09 -32.95
CA ASP A 125 -40.90 14.94 -34.13
C ASP A 125 -42.11 15.88 -33.95
N ASN A 126 -41.82 17.10 -33.51
CA ASN A 126 -42.79 18.21 -33.41
C ASN A 126 -42.12 19.49 -33.94
N ILE A 127 -42.88 20.38 -34.57
CA ILE A 127 -42.41 21.68 -35.06
C ILE A 127 -41.67 22.49 -33.98
N ILE A 128 -42.14 22.43 -32.73
CA ILE A 128 -41.50 23.12 -31.58
C ILE A 128 -40.13 22.52 -31.28
N VAL A 129 -40.04 21.18 -31.25
CA VAL A 129 -38.79 20.46 -30.98
C VAL A 129 -37.79 20.68 -32.11
N ARG A 130 -38.28 20.74 -33.35
CA ARG A 130 -37.48 21.01 -34.54
C ARG A 130 -36.85 22.40 -34.53
N ASP A 131 -37.62 23.42 -34.15
CA ASP A 131 -37.12 24.78 -33.97
C ASP A 131 -36.09 24.85 -32.82
N LEU A 132 -36.37 24.18 -31.69
CA LEU A 132 -35.44 24.08 -30.57
C LEU A 132 -34.11 23.43 -30.98
N ILE A 133 -34.15 22.27 -31.66
CA ILE A 133 -32.96 21.56 -32.14
C ILE A 133 -32.19 22.44 -33.14
N GLY A 134 -32.88 23.08 -34.09
CA GLY A 134 -32.28 24.00 -35.04
C GLY A 134 -31.55 25.16 -34.37
N GLY A 135 -32.20 25.79 -33.37
CA GLY A 135 -31.60 26.84 -32.54
C GLY A 135 -30.36 26.36 -31.78
N VAL A 136 -30.43 25.19 -31.13
CA VAL A 136 -29.28 24.60 -30.41
C VAL A 136 -28.11 24.26 -31.36
N ILE A 137 -28.39 23.80 -32.59
CA ILE A 137 -27.35 23.55 -33.59
C ILE A 137 -26.64 24.85 -33.97
N ILE A 138 -27.38 25.94 -34.18
CA ILE A 138 -26.79 27.25 -34.50
C ILE A 138 -25.98 27.79 -33.32
N ASP A 139 -26.55 27.75 -32.12
CA ASP A 139 -25.96 28.27 -30.89
C ASP A 139 -24.75 27.43 -30.41
N SER A 140 -24.65 26.17 -30.85
CA SER A 140 -23.52 25.29 -30.52
C SER A 140 -22.34 25.37 -31.49
N LYS A 141 -22.49 25.94 -32.70
CA LYS A 141 -21.38 26.19 -33.65
C LYS A 141 -20.20 26.98 -33.06
N PRO A 142 -20.39 28.05 -32.26
CA PRO A 142 -19.27 28.80 -31.69
C PRO A 142 -18.57 28.07 -30.52
N VAL A 143 -19.09 26.93 -30.05
CA VAL A 143 -18.50 26.20 -28.93
C VAL A 143 -17.17 25.57 -29.35
N LYS A 144 -16.07 26.20 -28.92
CA LYS A 144 -14.71 25.72 -29.22
C LYS A 144 -14.40 24.47 -28.39
N SER A 145 -13.75 23.45 -28.96
CA SER A 145 -13.28 22.27 -28.23
C SER A 145 -12.33 22.60 -27.07
N SER A 146 -11.61 23.72 -27.16
CA SER A 146 -10.77 24.24 -26.07
C SER A 146 -11.57 24.66 -24.84
N ALA A 147 -12.91 24.74 -24.95
CA ALA A 147 -13.80 25.04 -23.86
C ALA A 147 -13.77 23.98 -22.76
N PHE A 148 -13.61 22.71 -23.15
CA PHE A 148 -13.53 21.55 -22.26
C PHE A 148 -12.15 21.39 -21.59
N LEU A 149 -11.17 22.22 -21.99
CA LEU A 149 -9.84 22.23 -21.42
C LEU A 149 -9.81 23.03 -20.11
N ASN A 150 -9.68 22.34 -18.97
CA ASN A 150 -9.40 22.95 -17.68
C ASN A 150 -7.92 23.37 -17.60
N ARG A 151 -7.65 24.58 -18.11
CA ARG A 151 -6.31 25.17 -18.13
C ARG A 151 -5.70 25.33 -16.74
N LYS A 152 -6.51 25.55 -15.70
CA LYS A 152 -6.01 25.71 -14.33
C LYS A 152 -5.40 24.41 -13.81
N LYS A 153 -6.11 23.29 -14.01
CA LYS A 153 -5.62 21.96 -13.65
C LYS A 153 -4.33 21.63 -14.39
N LEU A 154 -4.30 21.80 -15.71
CA LEU A 154 -3.09 21.54 -16.50
C LEU A 154 -1.89 22.40 -16.10
N LYS A 155 -2.10 23.69 -15.85
CA LYS A 155 -1.01 24.57 -15.40
C LYS A 155 -0.43 24.10 -14.07
N LYS A 156 -1.27 23.64 -13.14
CA LYS A 156 -0.82 23.08 -11.86
C LYS A 156 0.03 21.84 -12.10
N ASP A 157 -0.47 20.89 -12.88
CA ASP A 157 0.21 19.62 -13.11
C ASP A 157 1.55 19.84 -13.82
N VAL A 158 1.59 20.72 -14.85
CA VAL A 158 2.84 21.10 -15.55
C VAL A 158 3.84 21.78 -14.60
N LEU A 159 3.39 22.66 -13.71
CA LEU A 159 4.26 23.33 -12.75
C LEU A 159 4.87 22.34 -11.76
N VAL A 160 4.07 21.40 -11.25
CA VAL A 160 4.52 20.35 -10.33
C VAL A 160 5.53 19.43 -11.03
N THR A 161 5.23 18.99 -12.26
CA THR A 161 6.16 18.20 -13.08
C THR A 161 7.49 18.93 -13.27
N PHE A 162 7.44 20.22 -13.65
CA PHE A 162 8.65 21.02 -13.86
C PHE A 162 9.50 21.11 -12.59
N PHE A 163 8.86 21.34 -11.44
CA PHE A 163 9.55 21.40 -10.16
C PHE A 163 10.17 20.05 -9.78
N ALA A 164 9.44 18.94 -9.96
CA ALA A 164 9.95 17.60 -9.67
C ALA A 164 11.17 17.25 -10.55
N VAL A 165 11.13 17.58 -11.84
CA VAL A 165 12.27 17.39 -12.75
C VAL A 165 13.46 18.25 -12.34
N ALA A 166 13.24 19.50 -11.91
CA ALA A 166 14.31 20.37 -11.45
C ALA A 166 14.99 19.81 -10.18
N VAL A 167 14.22 19.28 -9.23
CA VAL A 167 14.74 18.62 -8.03
C VAL A 167 15.56 17.38 -8.41
N LEU A 168 15.04 16.52 -9.30
CA LEU A 168 15.76 15.34 -9.77
C LEU A 168 17.06 15.69 -10.49
N ALA A 169 17.05 16.73 -11.33
CA ALA A 169 18.24 17.22 -12.00
C ALA A 169 19.28 17.76 -11.00
N TYR A 170 18.84 18.50 -9.98
CA TYR A 170 19.72 18.96 -8.91
C TYR A 170 20.36 17.79 -8.15
N VAL A 171 19.57 16.78 -7.78
CA VAL A 171 20.07 15.58 -7.09
C VAL A 171 21.04 14.80 -7.97
N ALA A 172 20.74 14.64 -9.26
CA ALA A 172 21.63 13.96 -10.20
C ALA A 172 22.98 14.68 -10.39
N LEU A 173 23.01 16.02 -10.33
CA LEU A 173 24.23 16.80 -10.47
C LEU A 173 25.06 16.88 -9.19
N THR A 174 24.41 17.02 -8.04
CA THR A 174 25.08 17.20 -6.74
C THR A 174 25.35 15.89 -6.03
N GLY A 175 24.68 14.81 -6.43
CA GLY A 175 24.64 13.56 -5.67
C GLY A 175 23.99 13.73 -4.29
N TYR A 176 23.26 14.82 -4.05
CA TYR A 176 22.70 15.11 -2.74
C TYR A 176 21.62 14.10 -2.39
N GLN A 177 21.89 13.33 -1.34
CA GLN A 177 20.99 12.38 -0.74
C GLN A 177 20.89 12.72 0.75
N THR A 178 19.69 12.64 1.32
CA THR A 178 19.53 12.88 2.75
C THR A 178 20.17 11.76 3.55
N THR A 179 20.58 12.02 4.79
CA THR A 179 21.12 10.97 5.67
C THR A 179 20.05 10.05 6.24
N LEU A 180 18.77 10.31 5.96
CA LEU A 180 17.65 9.51 6.43
C LEU A 180 17.44 8.35 5.46
N SER A 181 17.65 7.12 5.92
CA SER A 181 17.41 5.91 5.15
C SER A 181 16.29 5.08 5.81
N PRO A 182 15.52 4.28 5.06
CA PRO A 182 14.52 3.36 5.61
C PRO A 182 15.06 2.40 6.68
N THR A 183 16.36 2.11 6.65
CA THR A 183 17.05 1.33 7.69
C THR A 183 17.06 2.03 9.05
N ASP A 184 17.09 3.37 9.10
CA ASP A 184 17.05 4.11 10.37
C ASP A 184 15.65 4.04 11.02
N PHE A 185 14.63 3.68 10.24
CA PHE A 185 13.26 3.52 10.72
C PHE A 185 12.92 2.10 11.13
N SER A 186 13.77 1.08 10.87
CA SER A 186 13.46 -0.31 11.26
C SER A 186 13.38 -0.46 12.77
N GLU A 187 14.28 0.18 13.52
CA GLU A 187 14.25 0.22 14.99
C GLU A 187 12.97 0.89 15.53
N VAL A 188 12.46 1.90 14.83
CA VAL A 188 11.23 2.59 15.20
C VAL A 188 10.01 1.73 14.88
N ILE A 189 9.99 1.01 13.76
CA ILE A 189 8.89 0.13 13.35
C ILE A 189 8.77 -1.07 14.31
N GLU A 190 9.89 -1.64 14.77
CA GLU A 190 9.90 -2.71 15.78
C GLU A 190 9.32 -2.24 17.13
N SER A 191 9.43 -0.95 17.44
CA SER A 191 8.88 -0.35 18.66
C SER A 191 7.37 -0.06 18.61
N ILE A 192 6.72 -0.23 17.44
CA ILE A 192 5.27 0.01 17.31
C ILE A 192 4.52 -1.27 17.68
N PRO A 193 3.72 -1.27 18.78
CA PRO A 193 2.94 -2.44 19.16
C PRO A 193 1.74 -2.60 18.22
N PHE A 194 1.96 -3.26 17.08
CA PHE A 194 0.85 -3.73 16.23
C PHE A 194 0.24 -4.99 16.87
N PRO A 195 -1.08 -5.02 17.14
CA PRO A 195 -1.73 -6.22 17.65
C PRO A 195 -1.76 -7.27 16.54
N GLY A 196 -0.84 -8.23 16.59
CA GLY A 196 -0.77 -9.36 15.66
C GLY A 196 0.58 -9.60 14.97
N SER A 197 1.59 -8.72 15.15
CA SER A 197 2.96 -9.01 14.67
C SER A 197 3.76 -9.75 15.75
N GLY A 198 3.30 -10.94 16.10
CA GLY A 198 4.09 -11.89 16.89
C GLY A 198 5.13 -12.56 16.01
N SER A 199 6.17 -11.82 15.62
CA SER A 199 7.41 -12.45 15.17
C SER A 199 8.17 -12.93 16.40
N ASP A 200 7.66 -14.01 17.01
CA ASP A 200 8.44 -14.81 17.97
C ASP A 200 9.42 -15.69 17.18
N LEU A 201 10.17 -15.05 16.29
CA LEU A 201 11.36 -15.63 15.68
C LEU A 201 12.50 -15.22 16.58
N VAL A 202 12.80 -16.09 17.54
CA VAL A 202 14.08 -16.10 18.24
C VAL A 202 15.16 -16.05 17.17
N SER A 203 15.82 -14.90 17.06
CA SER A 203 17.10 -14.78 16.39
C SER A 203 18.08 -15.67 17.16
N VAL A 204 18.34 -16.86 16.62
CA VAL A 204 19.52 -17.60 17.01
C VAL A 204 20.70 -16.79 16.48
N GLU A 205 21.29 -15.99 17.35
CA GLU A 205 22.62 -15.43 17.12
C GLU A 205 23.57 -16.62 16.91
N GLU A 206 24.01 -16.81 15.66
CA GLU A 206 25.20 -17.59 15.37
C GLU A 206 26.42 -16.76 15.80
N ASN A 207 26.56 -16.54 17.11
CA ASN A 207 27.78 -16.02 17.69
C ASN A 207 28.73 -17.20 17.95
N GLY A 208 29.38 -17.63 16.87
CA GLY A 208 30.69 -18.26 16.96
C GLY A 208 31.59 -17.33 17.77
N GLY A 209 31.99 -17.83 18.94
CA GLY A 209 32.57 -17.03 20.00
C GLY A 209 33.70 -16.10 19.56
N THR A 210 33.68 -14.89 20.08
CA THR A 210 34.73 -14.30 20.91
C THR A 210 34.33 -12.86 21.20
N SER A 211 33.94 -12.55 22.43
CA SER A 211 33.97 -11.18 22.93
C SER A 211 34.13 -11.23 24.44
N ALA A 212 35.30 -10.78 24.87
CA ALA A 212 35.57 -10.38 26.22
C ALA A 212 34.91 -9.02 26.46
N ASP A 213 34.02 -8.91 27.44
CA ASP A 213 33.85 -7.70 28.24
C ASP A 213 33.32 -8.10 29.64
N PRO A 214 33.73 -7.40 30.71
CA PRO A 214 33.72 -7.90 32.08
C PRO A 214 32.46 -7.46 32.83
N GLY A 215 31.93 -8.37 33.63
CA GLY A 215 30.85 -8.04 34.55
C GLY A 215 29.89 -9.19 34.66
N ASN A 216 30.16 -10.06 35.63
CA ASN A 216 29.21 -10.78 36.47
C ASN A 216 29.98 -11.89 37.21
N GLU A 217 30.75 -11.46 38.20
CA GLU A 217 31.22 -12.35 39.27
C GLU A 217 29.98 -12.79 40.09
N GLU A 218 29.89 -14.09 40.42
CA GLU A 218 28.83 -14.78 41.22
C GLU A 218 27.69 -15.55 40.49
N LEU A 219 28.00 -16.37 39.48
CA LEU A 219 27.03 -17.40 38.99
C LEU A 219 27.52 -18.85 39.02
N PHE A 220 28.65 -19.13 39.69
CA PHE A 220 29.10 -20.51 39.91
C PHE A 220 29.53 -20.69 41.36
N GLY A 221 28.75 -21.48 42.12
CA GLY A 221 29.15 -21.95 43.44
C GLY A 221 30.39 -22.85 43.35
N GLU A 222 31.16 -22.92 44.44
CA GLU A 222 32.45 -23.61 44.48
C GLU A 222 32.34 -25.10 44.06
N PRO A 223 33.21 -25.59 43.15
CA PRO A 223 33.17 -26.97 42.70
C PRO A 223 33.68 -27.92 43.80
N ALA A 224 32.81 -28.80 44.28
CA ALA A 224 33.18 -29.90 45.17
C ALA A 224 33.74 -31.08 44.36
N VAL A 225 35.06 -31.29 44.41
CA VAL A 225 35.74 -32.43 43.79
C VAL A 225 35.72 -33.61 44.76
N ILE A 226 34.96 -34.66 44.45
CA ILE A 226 35.02 -35.94 45.17
C ILE A 226 36.04 -36.82 44.45
N VAL A 227 37.24 -36.96 45.03
CA VAL A 227 38.25 -37.92 44.57
C VAL A 227 37.94 -39.28 45.22
N VAL A 228 37.55 -40.26 44.43
CA VAL A 228 37.47 -41.67 44.86
C VAL A 228 38.69 -42.40 44.29
N GLU A 229 39.73 -42.57 45.10
CA GLU A 229 40.92 -43.33 44.73
C GLU A 229 40.62 -44.85 44.64
N GLY A 230 41.10 -45.49 43.57
CA GLY A 230 41.52 -46.90 43.65
C GLY A 230 40.77 -47.95 42.83
N ARG A 231 40.03 -47.63 41.76
CA ARG A 231 39.58 -48.63 40.78
C ARG A 231 39.70 -48.14 39.34
N ASP A 232 40.49 -48.87 38.55
CA ASP A 232 40.63 -48.64 37.11
C ASP A 232 39.32 -48.99 36.39
N ILE A 233 38.73 -48.03 35.69
CA ILE A 233 37.52 -48.20 34.88
C ILE A 233 37.94 -48.08 33.41
N ASP A 234 37.74 -49.14 32.61
CA ASP A 234 38.05 -49.15 31.18
C ASP A 234 37.02 -48.32 30.39
N LEU A 235 37.34 -47.05 30.09
CA LEU A 235 36.50 -46.17 29.28
C LEU A 235 36.70 -46.45 27.79
N LYS A 236 35.96 -47.42 27.26
CA LYS A 236 35.76 -47.51 25.80
C LYS A 236 34.57 -46.66 25.39
N ILE A 237 34.88 -45.52 24.78
CA ILE A 237 33.90 -44.67 24.09
C ILE A 237 33.71 -45.23 22.68
N PRO A 238 32.53 -45.74 22.29
CA PRO A 238 32.27 -46.12 20.91
C PRO A 238 32.21 -44.85 20.02
N PRO A 239 32.77 -44.88 18.80
CA PRO A 239 32.81 -43.71 17.93
C PRO A 239 31.40 -43.43 17.40
N GLY A 240 30.86 -42.25 17.73
CA GLY A 240 29.56 -41.80 17.22
C GLY A 240 28.75 -40.88 18.14
N VAL A 241 29.18 -40.67 19.40
CA VAL A 241 28.49 -39.77 20.34
C VAL A 241 29.21 -38.42 20.42
N GLY A 242 28.53 -37.36 19.97
CA GLY A 242 28.95 -35.97 20.17
C GLY A 242 29.03 -35.64 21.67
N GLN A 243 29.80 -34.61 22.00
CA GLN A 243 30.10 -34.19 23.38
C GLN A 243 28.84 -34.03 24.24
N GLY A 244 28.62 -34.96 25.16
CA GLY A 244 27.58 -34.86 26.19
C GLY A 244 27.45 -36.17 26.97
N PHE A 245 27.68 -36.13 28.28
CA PHE A 245 27.36 -37.25 29.16
C PHE A 245 25.86 -37.25 29.40
N THR A 246 25.11 -38.13 28.72
CA THR A 246 23.71 -38.38 29.06
C THR A 246 23.65 -39.66 29.90
N SER A 247 23.18 -39.55 31.14
CA SER A 247 22.78 -40.72 31.93
C SER A 247 21.67 -41.44 31.18
N GLN A 248 21.96 -42.65 30.70
CA GLN A 248 20.99 -43.48 30.01
C GLN A 248 20.12 -44.18 31.06
N GLU A 249 19.04 -43.52 31.49
CA GLU A 249 17.93 -44.24 32.09
C GLU A 249 17.15 -44.92 30.95
N GLU A 250 17.03 -46.25 31.04
CA GLU A 250 16.19 -47.06 30.16
C GLU A 250 14.72 -46.65 30.36
N GLY A 251 14.26 -45.67 29.60
CA GLY A 251 12.85 -45.33 29.47
C GLY A 251 12.15 -46.36 28.60
N GLU A 252 11.15 -47.05 29.15
CA GLU A 252 10.28 -47.98 28.42
C GLU A 252 9.73 -47.34 27.14
N GLN A 253 9.88 -48.04 26.00
CA GLN A 253 9.27 -47.65 24.73
C GLN A 253 7.75 -47.75 24.83
N ASN A 254 7.08 -46.60 24.99
CA ASN A 254 5.65 -46.50 24.79
C ASN A 254 5.36 -46.45 23.28
N ASN A 255 4.80 -47.53 22.74
CA ASN A 255 4.35 -47.64 21.34
C ASN A 255 3.07 -46.82 21.10
N GLY A 256 3.17 -45.49 21.16
CA GLY A 256 2.09 -44.59 20.74
C GLY A 256 2.14 -44.40 19.22
N SER A 257 1.28 -45.10 18.47
CA SER A 257 1.05 -44.79 17.06
C SER A 257 0.43 -43.39 16.93
N PHE A 258 1.00 -42.54 16.10
CA PHE A 258 0.47 -41.20 15.84
C PHE A 258 -0.95 -41.28 15.27
N VAL A 259 -1.93 -40.65 15.95
CA VAL A 259 -3.30 -40.52 15.42
C VAL A 259 -3.36 -39.21 14.63
N GLN A 260 -3.56 -39.34 13.33
CA GLN A 260 -3.79 -38.20 12.43
C GLN A 260 -5.12 -37.53 12.79
N SER A 261 -5.11 -36.22 13.04
CA SER A 261 -6.33 -35.47 13.37
C SER A 261 -7.27 -35.38 12.17
N ASP A 262 -8.57 -35.57 12.41
CA ASP A 262 -9.61 -35.51 11.39
C ASP A 262 -9.73 -34.14 10.71
N ILE A 263 -10.15 -34.16 9.44
CA ILE A 263 -10.39 -32.98 8.61
C ILE A 263 -11.58 -32.21 9.17
N TYR A 264 -11.37 -30.95 9.56
CA TYR A 264 -12.40 -30.07 10.10
C TYR A 264 -13.50 -29.82 9.05
N ASN A 265 -14.75 -30.18 9.37
CA ASN A 265 -15.92 -29.87 8.55
C ASN A 265 -16.34 -28.41 8.82
N PRO A 266 -16.27 -27.49 7.85
CA PRO A 266 -16.69 -26.10 8.06
C PRO A 266 -18.22 -26.00 7.98
N GLU A 267 -18.92 -26.36 9.06
CA GLU A 267 -20.31 -25.95 9.22
C GLU A 267 -20.36 -24.45 9.58
N ALA A 268 -21.08 -23.68 8.75
CA ALA A 268 -21.28 -22.26 8.95
C ALA A 268 -22.07 -22.01 10.25
N ILE A 269 -21.40 -21.51 11.28
CA ILE A 269 -22.04 -21.07 12.52
C ILE A 269 -22.74 -19.73 12.24
N ALA A 270 -24.06 -19.75 12.19
CA ALA A 270 -24.86 -18.52 12.18
C ALA A 270 -24.65 -17.76 13.50
N SER A 271 -24.50 -16.44 13.43
CA SER A 271 -24.23 -15.57 14.57
C SER A 271 -25.25 -15.80 15.69
N GLN A 272 -24.80 -16.25 16.85
CA GLN A 272 -25.63 -16.28 18.05
C GLN A 272 -26.01 -14.85 18.37
N THR A 273 -27.31 -14.56 18.39
CA THR A 273 -27.86 -13.28 18.81
C THR A 273 -27.36 -13.00 20.22
N TYR A 274 -26.61 -11.91 20.38
CA TYR A 274 -26.02 -11.49 21.65
C TYR A 274 -27.14 -11.13 22.62
N TYR A 275 -27.54 -12.08 23.47
CA TYR A 275 -28.35 -11.79 24.64
C TYR A 275 -27.39 -11.37 25.75
N GLU A 276 -27.29 -10.06 25.92
CA GLU A 276 -26.47 -9.40 26.93
C GLU A 276 -27.04 -9.71 28.32
N ASN A 277 -26.62 -10.82 28.93
CA ASN A 277 -26.84 -11.06 30.36
C ASN A 277 -25.85 -10.17 31.12
N LEU A 278 -26.29 -8.96 31.47
CA LEU A 278 -25.50 -8.06 32.29
C LEU A 278 -25.24 -8.67 33.68
N PRO A 279 -24.03 -8.55 34.25
CA PRO A 279 -23.75 -9.06 35.58
C PRO A 279 -24.66 -8.42 36.63
N GLU A 280 -25.31 -9.25 37.46
CA GLU A 280 -26.35 -8.87 38.45
C GLU A 280 -25.91 -7.77 39.46
N GLY A 281 -24.62 -7.44 39.54
CA GLY A 281 -24.08 -6.39 40.42
C GLY A 281 -24.12 -4.97 39.85
N TYR A 282 -24.13 -4.78 38.53
CA TYR A 282 -23.96 -3.45 37.91
C TYR A 282 -25.26 -2.84 37.38
N ARG A 283 -26.37 -3.57 37.51
CA ARG A 283 -27.69 -3.15 37.00
C ARG A 283 -28.18 -1.84 37.59
N SER A 284 -27.91 -1.60 38.88
CA SER A 284 -28.31 -0.37 39.57
C SER A 284 -27.55 0.86 39.06
N VAL A 285 -26.25 0.72 38.83
CA VAL A 285 -25.39 1.80 38.31
C VAL A 285 -25.81 2.18 36.90
N ILE A 286 -25.99 1.18 36.04
CA ILE A 286 -26.41 1.40 34.65
C ILE A 286 -27.79 2.06 34.58
N ARG A 287 -28.73 1.61 35.42
CA ARG A 287 -30.05 2.24 35.52
C ARG A 287 -29.97 3.71 35.93
N SER A 288 -29.19 4.03 36.96
CA SER A 288 -29.05 5.40 37.45
C SER A 288 -28.45 6.34 36.39
N TYR A 289 -27.48 5.85 35.60
CA TYR A 289 -26.88 6.60 34.52
C TYR A 289 -27.90 6.97 33.43
N PHE A 290 -28.74 6.01 33.02
CA PHE A 290 -29.76 6.24 32.00
C PHE A 290 -30.95 7.07 32.50
N GLU A 291 -31.31 6.97 33.78
CA GLU A 291 -32.31 7.87 34.38
C GLU A 291 -31.81 9.33 34.40
N GLN A 292 -30.54 9.57 34.75
CA GLN A 292 -29.95 10.90 34.71
C GLN A 292 -29.90 11.50 33.31
N LEU A 293 -29.59 10.68 32.30
CA LEU A 293 -29.59 11.08 30.88
C LEU A 293 -30.99 11.40 30.34
N ALA A 294 -32.05 10.91 30.98
CA ALA A 294 -33.43 11.16 30.57
C ALA A 294 -34.06 12.39 31.24
N GLU A 295 -33.43 12.92 32.30
CA GLU A 295 -33.84 14.16 32.98
C GLU A 295 -33.14 15.42 32.43
N GLU A 296 -32.23 15.27 31.46
CA GLU A 296 -31.61 16.36 30.67
C GLU A 296 -32.36 16.62 29.35
#